data_AF-A0A8E2DFD8-F1
#
_entry.id   AF-A0A8E2DFD8-F1
#
_cell.length_a   1.000
_cell.length_b   1.000
_cell.length_c   1.000
_cell.angle_alpha   90.00
_cell.angle_beta   90.00
_cell.angle_gamma   90.00
#
_symmetry.space_group_name_H-M   'P 1'
#
loop_
_entity.id
_entity.type
_entity.pdbx_description
1 polymer ?
#
loop_
_entity_poly.entity_id
_entity_poly.type
_entity_poly.pdbx_seq_one_letter_code
_entity_poly.pdbx_strand_id
1 'polypeptide(L)'
;MDKDGGALEWSRSHNSEFSYEKLGLLNCACRSQDLGPSLLLRSYTVQPTDSHKFLGVILDSKLSFHHHVAYALAKGSKWVAQLRRVMRPTMGTAFRLAKRLYMGVAVPGYLYAADVFLTPLRYLEGQTRQHGSVGAINKLNRIHRQALIMVSGAMRTTATDILSAHCDILPFPLLIDKLCQRSAVRLCALPQSHPLAKHVARAAN
;
A
#
# COMPACT_ATOMS: atom_id res chain seq x y z
N MET A 1 16.63 -21.91 -10.00
CA MET A 1 17.62 -21.66 -8.93
C MET A 1 18.75 -22.68 -8.93
N ASP A 2 18.50 -23.88 -9.48
CA ASP A 2 19.42 -25.03 -9.49
C ASP A 2 20.38 -25.12 -10.69
N LYS A 3 20.44 -24.09 -11.54
CA LYS A 3 21.40 -24.07 -12.66
C LYS A 3 22.82 -23.84 -12.11
N ASP A 4 23.83 -24.30 -12.85
CA ASP A 4 25.24 -24.01 -12.54
C ASP A 4 25.47 -22.48 -12.51
N GLY A 5 26.17 -22.01 -11.48
CA GLY A 5 26.31 -20.57 -11.14
C GLY A 5 25.03 -19.94 -10.57
N GLY A 6 24.01 -20.74 -10.25
CA GLY A 6 22.73 -20.26 -9.75
C GLY A 6 22.73 -19.83 -8.29
N ALA A 7 21.60 -19.28 -7.85
CA ALA A 7 21.42 -18.75 -6.49
C ALA A 7 21.75 -19.77 -5.38
N LEU A 8 21.51 -21.07 -5.61
CA LEU A 8 21.79 -22.12 -4.63
C LEU A 8 23.27 -22.47 -4.49
N GLU A 9 24.05 -22.33 -5.56
CA GLU A 9 25.50 -22.50 -5.51
C GLU A 9 26.14 -21.28 -4.83
N TRP A 10 25.65 -20.08 -5.17
CA TRP A 10 26.03 -18.84 -4.49
C TRP A 10 25.76 -18.90 -2.97
N SER A 11 24.58 -19.39 -2.58
CA SER A 11 24.18 -19.57 -1.18
C SER A 11 25.15 -20.47 -0.41
N ARG A 12 25.59 -21.59 -1.03
CA ARG A 12 26.58 -22.49 -0.44
C ARG A 12 27.96 -21.84 -0.35
N SER A 13 28.42 -21.19 -1.42
CA SER A 13 29.76 -20.56 -1.44
C SER A 13 29.88 -19.39 -0.46
N HIS A 14 28.76 -18.76 -0.10
CA HIS A 14 28.71 -17.62 0.83
C HIS A 14 28.18 -18.00 2.23
N ASN A 15 28.01 -19.30 2.54
CA ASN A 15 27.49 -19.79 3.82
C ASN A 15 26.16 -19.14 4.25
N SER A 16 25.29 -18.83 3.28
CA SER A 16 24.01 -18.17 3.49
C SER A 16 22.88 -19.04 2.96
N GLU A 17 22.45 -20.02 3.76
CA GLU A 17 21.41 -20.98 3.36
C GLU A 17 20.02 -20.33 3.24
N PHE A 18 19.24 -20.80 2.26
CA PHE A 18 17.85 -20.37 2.10
C PHE A 18 16.93 -21.10 3.07
N SER A 19 16.07 -20.33 3.74
CA SER A 19 14.97 -20.88 4.54
C SER A 19 13.78 -21.20 3.63
N TYR A 20 13.64 -22.48 3.26
CA TYR A 20 12.60 -22.94 2.35
C TYR A 20 11.17 -22.69 2.88
N GLU A 21 10.99 -22.70 4.21
CA GLU A 21 9.71 -22.41 4.88
C GLU A 21 9.18 -20.99 4.63
N LYS A 22 10.08 -20.05 4.35
CA LYS A 22 9.73 -18.65 4.08
C LYS A 22 9.48 -18.38 2.60
N LEU A 23 9.73 -19.35 1.73
CA LEU A 23 9.52 -19.18 0.29
C LEU A 23 8.02 -19.21 0.00
N GLY A 24 7.54 -18.15 -0.65
CA GLY A 24 6.24 -18.12 -1.28
C GLY A 24 6.37 -18.27 -2.78
N LEU A 25 5.57 -19.16 -3.36
CA LEU A 25 5.37 -19.21 -4.80
C LEU A 25 4.08 -18.47 -5.14
N LEU A 26 4.21 -17.40 -5.92
CA LEU A 26 3.09 -16.63 -6.46
C LEU A 26 3.21 -16.64 -7.99
N ASN A 27 2.33 -17.37 -8.65
CA ASN A 27 2.26 -17.38 -10.10
C ASN A 27 1.30 -16.29 -10.56
N CYS A 28 1.86 -15.19 -11.08
CA CYS A 28 1.05 -14.06 -11.53
C CYS A 28 0.50 -14.32 -12.94
N ALA A 29 -0.81 -14.49 -13.06
CA ALA A 29 -1.48 -14.70 -14.34
C ALA A 29 -2.80 -13.90 -14.39
N CYS A 30 -2.90 -12.96 -15.33
CA CYS A 30 -4.09 -12.11 -15.45
C CYS A 30 -5.36 -12.86 -15.86
N ARG A 31 -5.23 -14.03 -16.50
CA ARG A 31 -6.36 -14.77 -17.12
C ARG A 31 -6.55 -16.18 -16.57
N SER A 32 -5.62 -16.69 -15.77
CA SER A 32 -5.72 -18.03 -15.21
C SER A 32 -6.39 -17.95 -13.83
N GLN A 33 -7.34 -18.83 -13.58
CA GLN A 33 -7.86 -19.07 -12.22
C GLN A 33 -6.94 -20.05 -11.47
N ASP A 34 -6.15 -20.84 -12.20
CA ASP A 34 -5.27 -21.84 -11.63
C ASP A 34 -4.04 -21.18 -11.02
N LEU A 35 -3.67 -21.65 -9.84
CA LEU A 35 -2.47 -21.23 -9.10
C LEU A 35 -1.17 -21.64 -9.82
N GLY A 36 -1.26 -22.40 -10.90
CA GLY A 36 -0.12 -22.85 -11.70
C GLY A 36 0.62 -24.04 -11.09
N PRO A 37 1.74 -24.45 -11.69
CA PRO A 37 2.51 -25.59 -11.22
C PRO A 37 3.24 -25.28 -9.91
N SER A 38 3.47 -26.31 -9.11
CA SER A 38 4.36 -26.22 -7.95
C SER A 38 5.81 -26.10 -8.39
N LEU A 39 6.61 -25.42 -7.57
CA LEU A 39 8.03 -25.23 -7.83
C LEU A 39 8.82 -26.27 -7.03
N LEU A 40 9.43 -27.21 -7.74
CA LEU A 40 10.37 -28.16 -7.15
C LEU A 40 11.76 -27.49 -7.06
N LEU A 41 12.23 -27.28 -5.83
CA LEU A 41 13.57 -26.79 -5.51
C LEU A 41 14.36 -27.91 -4.85
N ARG A 42 15.25 -28.57 -5.60
CA ARG A 42 15.93 -29.81 -5.19
C ARG A 42 14.94 -30.88 -4.70
N SER A 43 14.76 -30.99 -3.39
CA SER A 43 13.90 -31.95 -2.69
C SER A 43 12.71 -31.28 -1.98
N TYR A 44 12.57 -29.95 -2.08
CA TYR A 44 11.48 -29.20 -1.46
C TYR A 44 10.50 -28.69 -2.53
N THR A 45 9.23 -29.03 -2.36
CA THR A 45 8.15 -28.58 -3.24
C THR A 45 7.45 -27.37 -2.64
N VAL A 46 7.66 -26.20 -3.23
CA VAL A 46 6.92 -24.98 -2.85
C VAL A 46 5.59 -24.99 -3.57
N GLN A 47 4.50 -25.02 -2.80
CA GLN A 47 3.16 -24.96 -3.36
C GLN A 47 2.79 -23.52 -3.73
N PRO A 48 2.09 -23.32 -4.85
CA PRO A 48 1.65 -21.99 -5.23
C PRO A 48 0.53 -21.53 -4.29
N THR A 49 0.57 -20.24 -3.97
CA THR A 49 -0.39 -19.58 -3.08
C THR A 49 -1.09 -18.45 -3.84
N ASP A 50 -2.34 -18.16 -3.47
CA ASP A 50 -3.10 -17.08 -4.13
C ASP A 50 -2.60 -15.68 -3.73
N SER A 51 -2.13 -15.55 -2.48
CA SER A 51 -1.53 -14.31 -2.00
C SER A 51 -0.27 -14.57 -1.16
N HIS A 52 0.73 -13.70 -1.30
CA HIS A 52 1.97 -13.78 -0.55
C HIS A 52 2.46 -12.39 -0.15
N LYS A 53 3.05 -12.28 1.04
CA LYS A 53 3.54 -11.00 1.57
C LYS A 53 5.01 -10.79 1.17
N PHE A 54 5.28 -9.73 0.41
CA PHE A 54 6.62 -9.34 -0.02
C PHE A 54 6.91 -7.88 0.36
N LEU A 55 8.01 -7.64 1.07
CA LEU A 55 8.46 -6.31 1.52
C LEU A 55 7.36 -5.46 2.21
N GLY A 56 6.43 -6.11 2.92
CA GLY A 56 5.33 -5.44 3.61
C GLY A 56 4.04 -5.28 2.79
N VAL A 57 4.08 -5.55 1.49
CA VAL A 57 2.93 -5.54 0.57
C VAL A 57 2.40 -6.96 0.42
N ILE A 58 1.08 -7.13 0.35
CA ILE A 58 0.47 -8.43 0.06
C ILE A 58 0.16 -8.44 -1.43
N LEU A 59 0.80 -9.35 -2.14
CA LEU A 59 0.65 -9.53 -3.57
C LEU A 59 -0.31 -10.67 -3.82
N ASP A 60 -1.29 -10.43 -4.68
CA ASP A 60 -2.28 -11.43 -5.10
C ASP A 60 -1.91 -11.92 -6.51
N SER A 61 -2.27 -13.16 -6.86
CA SER A 61 -2.00 -13.78 -8.17
C SER A 61 -2.44 -12.91 -9.36
N LYS A 62 -3.53 -12.16 -9.19
CA LYS A 62 -4.10 -11.24 -10.20
C LYS A 62 -3.58 -9.80 -10.10
N LEU A 63 -2.72 -9.50 -9.13
CA LEU A 63 -2.27 -8.13 -8.80
C LEU A 63 -3.44 -7.14 -8.61
N SER A 64 -4.57 -7.62 -8.07
CA SER A 64 -5.75 -6.79 -7.75
C SER A 64 -5.63 -6.07 -6.40
N PHE A 65 -4.72 -6.55 -5.54
CA PHE A 65 -4.42 -6.03 -4.21
C PHE A 65 -5.61 -5.97 -3.24
N HIS A 66 -6.63 -6.82 -3.44
CA HIS A 66 -7.80 -6.84 -2.55
C HIS A 66 -7.43 -7.26 -1.13
N HIS A 67 -6.56 -8.27 -0.99
CA HIS A 67 -6.08 -8.69 0.32
C HIS A 67 -5.25 -7.59 1.00
N HIS A 68 -4.44 -6.86 0.22
CA HIS A 68 -3.66 -5.75 0.75
C HIS A 68 -4.52 -4.57 1.20
N VAL A 69 -5.57 -4.20 0.44
CA VAL A 69 -6.51 -3.14 0.85
C VAL A 69 -7.22 -3.52 2.15
N ALA A 70 -7.62 -4.78 2.32
CA ALA A 70 -8.21 -5.26 3.56
C ALA A 70 -7.20 -5.19 4.74
N TYR A 71 -5.94 -5.58 4.49
CA TYR A 71 -4.85 -5.45 5.47
C TYR A 71 -4.60 -3.99 5.87
N ALA A 72 -4.51 -3.08 4.90
CA ALA A 72 -4.35 -1.65 5.12
C ALA A 72 -5.53 -1.07 5.91
N LEU A 73 -6.76 -1.49 5.60
CA LEU A 73 -7.96 -1.10 6.33
C LEU A 73 -7.90 -1.57 7.79
N ALA A 74 -7.54 -2.84 8.03
CA ALA A 74 -7.39 -3.37 9.38
C ALA A 74 -6.31 -2.62 10.17
N LYS A 75 -5.17 -2.31 9.53
CA LYS A 75 -4.07 -1.56 10.14
C LYS A 75 -4.48 -0.12 10.47
N GLY A 76 -5.15 0.57 9.55
CA GLY A 76 -5.66 1.92 9.77
C GLY A 76 -6.76 1.98 10.84
N SER A 77 -7.64 0.96 10.89
CA SER A 77 -8.64 0.83 11.95
C SER A 77 -8.01 0.65 13.34
N LYS A 78 -6.94 -0.14 13.44
CA LYS A 78 -6.16 -0.28 14.69
C LYS A 78 -5.58 1.07 15.13
N TRP A 79 -4.99 1.82 14.20
CA TRP A 79 -4.50 3.17 14.47
C TRP A 79 -5.60 4.11 14.97
N VAL A 80 -6.75 4.15 14.29
CA VAL A 80 -7.90 4.96 14.72
C VAL A 80 -8.35 4.56 16.13
N ALA A 81 -8.41 3.26 16.44
CA ALA A 81 -8.76 2.80 17.78
C ALA A 81 -7.74 3.24 18.85
N GLN A 82 -6.45 3.24 18.53
CA GLN A 82 -5.40 3.74 19.43
C GLN A 82 -5.48 5.26 19.61
N LEU A 83 -5.64 6.01 18.52
CA LEU A 83 -5.81 7.46 18.55
C LEU A 83 -7.02 7.85 19.41
N ARG A 84 -8.13 7.11 19.32
CA ARG A 84 -9.31 7.31 20.18
C ARG A 84 -9.00 7.18 21.67
N ARG A 85 -8.11 6.26 22.05
CA ARG A 85 -7.74 6.05 23.45
C ARG A 85 -6.90 7.20 24.01
N VAL A 86 -6.08 7.82 23.15
CA VAL A 86 -5.19 8.93 23.49
C VAL A 86 -5.92 10.27 23.45
N MET A 87 -6.84 10.46 22.50
CA MET A 87 -7.57 11.71 22.25
C MET A 87 -8.93 11.74 22.96
N ARG A 88 -8.95 11.56 24.28
CA ARG A 88 -10.21 11.64 25.04
C ARG A 88 -10.73 13.08 25.07
N PRO A 89 -12.03 13.36 24.82
CA PRO A 89 -12.54 14.73 24.78
C PRO A 89 -12.31 15.56 26.05
N THR A 90 -12.27 14.91 27.22
CA THR A 90 -12.16 15.56 28.53
C THR A 90 -10.73 15.81 29.01
N MET A 91 -9.75 15.01 28.56
CA MET A 91 -8.33 15.06 29.01
C MET A 91 -7.40 14.79 27.81
N GLY A 92 -7.78 15.28 26.64
CA GLY A 92 -7.20 14.88 25.36
C GLY A 92 -5.92 15.62 25.03
N THR A 93 -5.14 15.01 24.14
CA THR A 93 -4.00 15.68 23.50
C THR A 93 -4.47 16.87 22.67
N ALA A 94 -3.72 17.97 22.69
CA ALA A 94 -3.97 19.13 21.84
C ALA A 94 -4.12 18.74 20.35
N PHE A 95 -5.04 19.40 19.64
CA PHE A 95 -5.32 19.21 18.20
C PHE A 95 -4.04 19.07 17.36
N ARG A 96 -3.05 19.94 17.60
CA ARG A 96 -1.78 19.95 16.86
C ARG A 96 -1.00 18.64 17.02
N LEU A 97 -0.95 18.08 18.22
CA LEU A 97 -0.25 16.83 18.50
C LEU A 97 -1.02 15.65 17.88
N ALA A 98 -2.34 15.65 18.00
CA ALA A 98 -3.21 14.65 17.41
C ALA A 98 -3.07 14.59 15.87
N LYS A 99 -3.10 15.74 15.21
CA LYS A 99 -2.82 15.88 13.77
C LYS A 99 -1.43 15.34 13.40
N ARG A 100 -0.39 15.70 14.18
CA ARG A 100 0.98 15.24 13.94
C ARG A 100 1.11 13.72 14.08
N LEU A 101 0.53 13.12 15.11
CA LEU A 101 0.53 11.66 15.29
C LEU A 101 -0.18 10.96 14.14
N TYR A 102 -1.34 11.47 13.73
CA TYR A 102 -2.09 10.90 12.62
C TYR A 102 -1.30 10.97 11.30
N MET A 103 -0.83 12.16 10.92
CA MET A 103 -0.13 12.38 9.65
C MET A 103 1.29 11.80 9.62
N GLY A 104 1.98 11.79 10.76
CA GLY A 104 3.36 11.32 10.86
C GLY A 104 3.50 9.82 11.08
N VAL A 105 2.50 9.16 11.68
CA VAL A 105 2.61 7.75 12.08
C VAL A 105 1.52 6.89 11.43
N ALA A 106 0.25 7.26 11.61
CA ALA A 106 -0.85 6.43 11.10
C ALA A 106 -0.86 6.42 9.57
N VAL A 107 -0.89 7.59 8.93
CA VAL A 107 -0.97 7.74 7.47
C VAL A 107 0.17 6.97 6.76
N PRO A 108 1.47 7.16 7.08
CA PRO A 108 2.53 6.37 6.48
C PRO A 108 2.44 4.87 6.81
N GLY A 109 1.89 4.53 7.97
CA GLY A 109 1.77 3.16 8.44
C GLY A 109 0.83 2.30 7.61
N TYR A 110 -0.38 2.80 7.29
CA TYR A 110 -1.37 2.04 6.51
C TYR A 110 -1.39 2.38 5.02
N LEU A 111 -0.77 3.50 4.59
CA LEU A 111 -0.55 3.84 3.17
C LEU A 111 0.88 3.53 2.71
N TYR A 112 1.57 2.63 3.40
CA TYR A 112 2.85 2.13 2.92
C TYR A 112 2.68 1.48 1.54
N ALA A 113 3.52 1.88 0.58
CA ALA A 113 3.44 1.45 -0.83
C ALA A 113 2.12 1.80 -1.53
N ALA A 114 1.46 2.90 -1.16
CA ALA A 114 0.22 3.35 -1.80
C ALA A 114 0.34 3.50 -3.33
N ASP A 115 1.51 3.88 -3.82
CA ASP A 115 1.86 3.95 -5.24
C ASP A 115 1.83 2.60 -5.98
N VAL A 116 1.93 1.48 -5.25
CA VAL A 116 1.89 0.12 -5.82
C VAL A 116 0.46 -0.40 -5.92
N PHE A 117 -0.35 -0.23 -4.87
CA PHE A 117 -1.68 -0.87 -4.78
C PHE A 117 -2.86 0.08 -4.99
N LEU A 118 -2.63 1.40 -5.08
CA LEU A 118 -3.67 2.40 -5.34
C LEU A 118 -3.35 3.20 -6.61
N THR A 119 -4.30 3.19 -7.52
CA THR A 119 -4.32 4.09 -8.66
C THR A 119 -5.11 5.35 -8.30
N PRO A 120 -4.52 6.56 -8.40
CA PRO A 120 -5.22 7.83 -8.15
C PRO A 120 -6.50 7.97 -8.97
N LEU A 121 -7.46 8.70 -8.41
CA LEU A 121 -8.74 8.92 -9.07
C LEU A 121 -8.60 9.95 -10.18
N ARG A 122 -9.08 9.62 -11.37
CA ARG A 122 -9.08 10.52 -12.53
C ARG A 122 -10.34 10.35 -13.36
N TYR A 123 -10.79 11.42 -13.99
CA TYR A 123 -11.78 11.34 -15.05
C TYR A 123 -11.04 11.21 -16.38
N LEU A 124 -11.42 10.22 -17.18
CA LEU A 124 -10.91 10.08 -18.54
C LEU A 124 -11.75 10.93 -19.48
N GLU A 125 -11.13 11.48 -20.53
CA GLU A 125 -11.85 12.28 -21.53
C GLU A 125 -13.03 11.49 -22.11
N GLY A 126 -14.20 12.13 -22.16
CA GLY A 126 -15.44 11.51 -22.64
C GLY A 126 -16.09 10.50 -21.69
N GLN A 127 -15.53 10.26 -20.49
CA GLN A 127 -16.12 9.35 -19.50
C GLN A 127 -16.67 10.10 -18.28
N THR A 128 -17.91 9.76 -17.90
CA THR A 128 -18.56 10.28 -16.69
C THR A 128 -18.14 9.55 -15.42
N ARG A 129 -17.56 8.35 -15.55
CA ARG A 129 -17.15 7.51 -14.42
C ARG A 129 -15.72 7.81 -14.01
N GLN A 130 -15.50 7.91 -12.70
CA GLN A 130 -14.15 7.97 -12.14
C GLN A 130 -13.39 6.67 -12.40
N HIS A 131 -12.18 6.81 -12.92
CA HIS A 131 -11.24 5.72 -13.13
C HIS A 131 -10.22 5.67 -11.98
N GLY A 132 -9.71 4.47 -11.70
CA GLY A 132 -8.70 4.21 -10.64
C GLY A 132 -9.24 3.30 -9.55
N SER A 133 -8.55 3.27 -8.40
CA SER A 133 -8.89 2.39 -7.28
C SER A 133 -10.07 2.90 -6.44
N VAL A 134 -11.16 3.36 -7.08
CA VAL A 134 -12.33 4.02 -6.46
C VAL A 134 -12.84 3.28 -5.22
N GLY A 135 -13.08 1.97 -5.34
CA GLY A 135 -13.58 1.15 -4.23
C GLY A 135 -12.62 1.07 -3.05
N ALA A 136 -11.31 0.92 -3.32
CA ALA A 136 -10.29 0.84 -2.29
C ALA A 136 -10.09 2.19 -1.58
N ILE A 137 -10.03 3.27 -2.36
CA ILE A 137 -9.88 4.64 -1.86
C ILE A 137 -11.07 5.00 -0.98
N ASN A 138 -12.30 4.71 -1.41
CA ASN A 138 -13.50 4.96 -0.62
C ASN A 138 -13.52 4.15 0.68
N LYS A 139 -13.06 2.89 0.67
CA LYS A 139 -12.93 2.07 1.87
C LYS A 139 -11.93 2.67 2.87
N LEU A 140 -10.76 3.08 2.40
CA LEU A 140 -9.73 3.67 3.26
C LEU A 140 -10.08 5.11 3.71
N ASN A 141 -10.85 5.86 2.91
CA ASN A 141 -11.34 7.19 3.29
C ASN A 141 -12.20 7.15 4.57
N ARG A 142 -12.87 6.04 4.85
CA ARG A 142 -13.63 5.86 6.11
C ARG A 142 -12.72 6.00 7.33
N ILE A 143 -11.52 5.44 7.29
CA ILE A 143 -10.51 5.52 8.36
C ILE A 143 -10.02 6.95 8.48
N HIS A 144 -9.71 7.59 7.35
CA HIS A 144 -9.27 8.98 7.33
C HIS A 144 -10.32 9.91 7.94
N ARG A 145 -11.57 9.81 7.52
CA ARG A 145 -12.69 10.58 8.09
C ARG A 145 -12.85 10.34 9.59
N GLN A 146 -12.78 9.09 10.05
CA GLN A 146 -12.86 8.77 11.47
C GLN A 146 -11.72 9.42 12.25
N ALA A 147 -10.50 9.43 11.70
CA ALA A 147 -9.37 10.14 12.29
C ALA A 147 -9.62 11.65 12.36
N LEU A 148 -10.08 12.29 11.26
CA LEU A 148 -10.36 13.73 11.24
C LEU A 148 -11.38 14.14 12.29
N ILE A 149 -12.47 13.39 12.45
CA ILE A 149 -13.48 13.65 13.49
C ILE A 149 -12.87 13.60 14.89
N MET A 150 -11.99 12.64 15.16
CA MET A 150 -11.34 12.53 16.46
C MET A 150 -10.32 13.64 16.70
N VAL A 151 -9.58 14.04 15.66
CA VAL A 151 -8.60 15.12 15.75
C VAL A 151 -9.28 16.46 15.98
N SER A 152 -10.37 16.75 15.25
CA SER A 152 -11.08 18.04 15.35
C SER A 152 -12.09 18.12 16.49
N GLY A 153 -12.57 16.98 17.00
CA GLY A 153 -13.69 16.93 17.95
C GLY A 153 -15.05 17.28 17.33
N ALA A 154 -15.14 17.35 16.00
CA ALA A 154 -16.37 17.70 15.30
C ALA A 154 -17.46 16.63 15.40
N MET A 155 -18.69 17.00 15.05
CA MET A 155 -19.82 16.08 15.05
C MET A 155 -19.67 15.00 13.97
N ARG A 156 -20.27 13.83 14.21
CA ARG A 156 -20.26 12.74 13.23
C ARG A 156 -20.99 13.08 11.92
N THR A 157 -21.85 14.10 11.93
CA THR A 157 -22.61 14.60 10.79
C THR A 157 -21.85 15.64 9.96
N THR A 158 -20.71 16.14 10.44
CA THR A 158 -19.91 17.14 9.70
C THR A 158 -19.42 16.55 8.39
N ALA A 159 -19.53 17.35 7.33
CA ALA A 159 -19.10 16.98 5.98
C ALA A 159 -17.57 16.77 5.93
N THR A 160 -17.12 15.81 5.12
CA THR A 160 -15.72 15.34 5.15
C THR A 160 -14.74 16.35 4.57
N ASP A 161 -15.16 17.09 3.55
CA ASP A 161 -14.47 18.22 2.95
C ASP A 161 -14.25 19.35 3.97
N ILE A 162 -15.30 19.70 4.72
CA ILE A 162 -15.25 20.69 5.80
C ILE A 162 -14.28 20.24 6.90
N LEU A 163 -14.33 18.97 7.31
CA LEU A 163 -13.38 18.40 8.27
C LEU A 163 -11.93 18.51 7.79
N SER A 164 -11.68 18.19 6.52
CA SER A 164 -10.36 18.24 5.91
C SER A 164 -9.82 19.66 5.90
N ALA A 165 -10.64 20.63 5.48
CA ALA A 165 -10.31 22.05 5.49
C ALA A 165 -10.02 22.59 6.90
N HIS A 166 -10.90 22.32 7.88
CA HIS A 166 -10.67 22.73 9.27
C HIS A 166 -9.43 22.10 9.89
N CYS A 167 -9.12 20.86 9.51
CA CYS A 167 -7.93 20.19 10.03
C CYS A 167 -6.65 20.63 9.32
N ASP A 168 -6.74 21.39 8.22
CA ASP A 168 -5.63 21.68 7.30
C ASP A 168 -4.95 20.37 6.84
N ILE A 169 -5.78 19.42 6.39
CA ILE A 169 -5.35 18.12 5.85
C ILE A 169 -6.02 17.94 4.49
N LEU A 170 -5.28 17.40 3.53
CA LEU A 170 -5.84 17.13 2.19
C LEU A 170 -6.99 16.11 2.29
N PRO A 171 -8.09 16.32 1.54
CA PRO A 171 -9.07 15.29 1.30
C PRO A 171 -8.39 13.99 0.85
N PHE A 172 -8.89 12.85 1.32
CA PHE A 172 -8.19 11.57 1.17
C PHE A 172 -7.80 11.20 -0.27
N PRO A 173 -8.63 11.43 -1.31
CA PRO A 173 -8.21 11.20 -2.70
C PRO A 173 -6.99 12.04 -3.11
N LEU A 174 -6.94 13.31 -2.71
CA LEU A 174 -5.82 14.21 -2.98
C LEU A 174 -4.58 13.85 -2.16
N LEU A 175 -4.76 13.32 -0.95
CA LEU A 175 -3.67 12.80 -0.15
C LEU A 175 -2.98 11.62 -0.84
N ILE A 176 -3.76 10.70 -1.41
CA ILE A 176 -3.23 9.56 -2.17
C ILE A 176 -2.52 10.05 -3.42
N ASP A 177 -3.14 10.95 -4.18
CA ASP A 177 -2.52 11.51 -5.38
C ASP A 177 -1.17 12.14 -5.03
N LYS A 178 -1.11 12.99 -4.00
CA LYS A 178 0.16 13.55 -3.51
C LYS A 178 1.21 12.48 -3.17
N LEU A 179 0.82 11.37 -2.55
CA LEU A 179 1.75 10.28 -2.23
C LEU A 179 2.26 9.59 -3.49
N CYS A 180 1.37 9.25 -4.42
CA CYS A 180 1.73 8.61 -5.69
C CYS A 180 2.59 9.52 -6.55
N GLN A 181 2.24 10.81 -6.67
CA GLN A 181 3.04 11.81 -7.38
C GLN A 181 4.44 11.95 -6.77
N ARG A 182 4.56 11.98 -5.44
CA ARG A 182 5.88 12.05 -4.79
C ARG A 182 6.74 10.83 -5.10
N SER A 183 6.16 9.64 -5.14
CA SER A 183 6.87 8.43 -5.59
C SER A 183 7.26 8.51 -7.06
N ALA A 184 6.36 8.96 -7.93
CA ALA A 184 6.63 9.14 -9.35
C ALA A 184 7.78 10.13 -9.59
N VAL A 185 7.77 11.30 -8.94
CA VAL A 185 8.85 12.29 -9.03
C VAL A 185 10.19 11.70 -8.59
N ARG A 186 10.21 10.89 -7.52
CA ARG A 186 11.43 10.20 -7.07
C ARG A 186 11.95 9.23 -8.12
N LEU A 187 11.07 8.51 -8.79
CA LEU A 187 11.43 7.60 -9.88
C LEU A 187 11.96 8.36 -11.10
N CYS A 188 11.35 9.50 -11.46
CA CYS A 188 11.81 10.34 -12.57
C CYS A 188 13.14 11.04 -12.28
N ALA A 189 13.45 11.32 -11.01
CA ALA A 189 14.70 11.95 -10.59
C ALA A 189 15.89 10.97 -10.48
N LEU A 190 15.71 9.70 -10.84
CA LEU A 190 16.77 8.70 -10.78
C LEU A 190 17.86 8.97 -11.85
N PRO A 191 19.14 8.71 -11.54
CA PRO A 191 20.20 8.76 -12.54
C PRO A 191 19.95 7.79 -13.69
N GLN A 192 20.44 8.11 -14.89
CA GLN A 192 20.32 7.23 -16.07
C GLN A 192 21.00 5.86 -15.88
N SER A 193 21.98 5.78 -14.97
CA SER A 193 22.64 4.52 -14.60
C SER A 193 21.77 3.60 -13.73
N HIS A 194 20.68 4.11 -13.16
CA HIS A 194 19.80 3.32 -12.30
C HIS A 194 19.01 2.28 -13.13
N PRO A 195 18.89 1.02 -12.67
CA PRO A 195 18.22 -0.05 -13.44
C PRO A 195 16.77 0.29 -13.83
N LEU A 196 16.07 1.06 -12.99
CA LEU A 196 14.69 1.48 -13.24
C LEU A 196 14.57 2.65 -14.24
N ALA A 197 15.63 3.39 -14.56
CA ALA A 197 15.55 4.60 -15.37
C ALA A 197 14.94 4.34 -16.75
N LYS A 198 15.34 3.25 -17.40
CA LYS A 198 14.79 2.83 -18.71
C LYS A 198 13.29 2.51 -18.63
N HIS A 199 12.86 1.87 -17.54
CA HIS A 199 11.45 1.51 -17.34
C HIS A 199 10.59 2.74 -17.07
N VAL A 200 11.09 3.68 -16.27
CA VAL A 200 10.40 4.94 -15.97
C VAL A 200 10.27 5.80 -17.23
N ALA A 201 11.35 5.94 -18.01
CA ALA A 201 11.32 6.66 -19.29
C ALA A 201 10.31 6.04 -20.27
N ARG A 202 10.22 4.71 -20.33
CA ARG A 202 9.22 4.01 -21.17
C ARG A 202 7.79 4.24 -20.70
N ALA A 203 7.55 4.37 -19.40
CA ALA A 203 6.22 4.59 -18.85
C ALA A 203 5.73 6.05 -18.98
N ALA A 204 6.64 7.00 -19.23
CA ALA A 204 6.32 8.40 -19.45
C ALA A 204 5.90 8.72 -20.90
N ASN A 205 6.25 7.83 -21.85
CA ASN A 205 5.88 7.90 -23.27
C ASN A 205 4.59 7.12 -23.54
#